data_AF-A0A399XMY4-F1
#
_entry.id   AF-A0A399XMY4-F1
#
_cell.length_a   1.000
_cell.length_b   1.000
_cell.length_c   1.000
_cell.angle_alpha   90.00
_cell.angle_beta   90.00
_cell.angle_gamma   90.00
#
_symmetry.space_group_name_H-M   'P 1'
#
loop_
_entity.id
_entity.type
_entity.pdbx_description
1 polymer ?
#
loop_
_entity_poly.entity_id
_entity_poly.type
_entity_poly.pdbx_seq_one_letter_code
_entity_poly.pdbx_strand_id
1 'polypeptide(L)'
;MREQTLFERMSNADKRHALRVAKKVEQRLGPAASKPVMAAALLHDVGKTVAGLGTYGRVVATLSSVVAGEGYAREWQRSTGLTRKVGLYLQYPQLGADLLSVAGSDELTVAWAREHHMAPEEWTVPREIGDALTAADR
;
A
#
# COMPACT_ATOMS: atom_id res chain seq x y z
N MET A 1 11.62 -1.21 -14.59
CA MET A 1 11.92 -1.19 -13.14
C MET A 1 11.45 -2.53 -12.57
N ARG A 2 12.12 -3.14 -11.59
CA ARG A 2 11.70 -4.44 -11.01
C ARG A 2 11.13 -4.24 -9.60
N GLU A 3 10.33 -5.19 -9.12
CA GLU A 3 9.78 -5.25 -7.75
C GLU A 3 10.85 -5.05 -6.66
N GLN A 4 12.02 -5.66 -6.82
CA GLN A 4 13.12 -5.53 -5.87
C GLN A 4 13.58 -4.06 -5.72
N THR A 5 13.66 -3.31 -6.82
CA THR A 5 14.02 -1.89 -6.79
C THR A 5 12.96 -1.06 -6.08
N LEU A 6 11.70 -1.45 -6.18
CA LEU A 6 10.60 -0.80 -5.46
C LEU A 6 10.68 -1.07 -3.96
N PHE A 7 10.93 -2.33 -3.56
CA PHE A 7 11.12 -2.71 -2.17
C PHE A 7 12.30 -1.97 -1.52
N GLU A 8 13.43 -1.85 -2.23
CA GLU A 8 14.63 -1.17 -1.73
C GLU A 8 14.40 0.32 -1.40
N ARG A 9 13.48 0.97 -2.12
CA ARG A 9 13.10 2.38 -1.93
C ARG A 9 12.20 2.61 -0.72
N MET A 10 11.56 1.56 -0.19
CA MET A 10 10.76 1.66 1.03
C MET A 10 11.64 2.03 2.23
N SER A 11 11.06 2.73 3.20
CA SER A 11 11.80 3.08 4.41
C SER A 11 12.24 1.81 5.15
N ASN A 12 13.29 1.90 5.97
CA ASN A 12 13.70 0.74 6.77
C ASN A 12 12.60 0.28 7.72
N ALA A 13 11.70 1.17 8.15
CA ALA A 13 10.55 0.80 8.97
C ALA A 13 9.53 -0.02 8.16
N ASP A 14 9.18 0.46 6.97
CA ASP A 14 8.23 -0.22 6.08
C ASP A 14 8.76 -1.56 5.60
N LYS A 15 10.06 -1.67 5.26
CA LYS A 15 10.68 -2.96 4.88
C LYS A 15 10.59 -3.99 6.01
N ARG A 16 10.88 -3.59 7.26
CA ARG A 16 10.76 -4.50 8.41
C ARG A 16 9.30 -4.89 8.67
N HIS A 17 8.37 -3.96 8.46
CA HIS A 17 6.94 -4.23 8.57
C HIS A 17 6.49 -5.24 7.53
N ALA A 18 6.72 -4.95 6.25
CA ALA A 18 6.46 -5.82 5.11
C ALA A 18 7.02 -7.24 5.30
N LEU A 19 8.26 -7.39 5.78
CA LEU A 19 8.85 -8.70 6.07
C LEU A 19 8.11 -9.48 7.17
N ARG A 20 7.61 -8.78 8.21
CA ARG A 20 6.78 -9.43 9.25
C ARG A 20 5.43 -9.87 8.69
N VAL A 21 4.80 -9.03 7.87
CA VAL A 21 3.53 -9.36 7.19
C VAL A 21 3.73 -10.58 6.29
N ALA A 22 4.74 -10.55 5.42
CA ALA A 22 5.07 -11.66 4.53
C ALA A 22 5.27 -12.98 5.29
N LYS A 23 6.03 -12.96 6.39
CA LYS A 23 6.22 -14.15 7.24
C LYS A 23 4.92 -14.67 7.84
N LYS A 24 4.04 -13.80 8.33
CA LYS A 24 2.73 -14.20 8.88
C LYS A 24 1.81 -14.77 7.79
N VAL A 25 1.83 -14.19 6.59
CA VAL A 25 1.06 -14.66 5.43
C VAL A 25 1.52 -16.05 5.01
N GLU A 26 2.83 -16.26 4.88
CA GLU A 26 3.43 -17.56 4.60
C GLU A 26 3.01 -18.62 5.62
N GLN A 27 3.07 -18.28 6.92
CA GLN A 27 2.65 -19.18 8.00
C GLN A 27 1.15 -19.52 7.96
N ARG A 28 0.31 -18.57 7.53
CA ARG A 28 -1.15 -18.72 7.54
C ARG A 28 -1.67 -19.46 6.31
N LEU A 29 -1.12 -19.17 5.13
CA LEU A 29 -1.57 -19.72 3.85
C LEU A 29 -0.78 -20.95 3.42
N GLY A 30 0.44 -21.16 3.92
CA GLY A 30 1.28 -22.30 3.58
C GLY A 30 1.46 -22.41 2.05
N PRO A 31 1.10 -23.55 1.41
CA PRO A 31 1.20 -23.71 -0.04
C PRO A 31 0.42 -22.68 -0.87
N ALA A 32 -0.62 -22.04 -0.30
CA ALA A 32 -1.38 -20.99 -0.97
C ALA A 32 -0.68 -19.62 -0.95
N ALA A 33 0.43 -19.47 -0.22
CA ALA A 33 1.28 -18.28 -0.25
C ALA A 33 2.13 -18.22 -1.53
N SER A 34 1.46 -18.11 -2.68
CA SER A 34 2.11 -18.04 -3.98
C SER A 34 3.01 -16.80 -4.12
N LYS A 35 3.88 -16.79 -5.13
CA LYS A 35 4.79 -15.66 -5.36
C LYS A 35 4.06 -14.30 -5.46
N PRO A 36 2.93 -14.16 -6.20
CA PRO A 36 2.14 -12.93 -6.18
C PRO A 36 1.60 -12.51 -4.82
N VAL A 37 1.20 -13.47 -3.98
CA VAL A 37 0.70 -13.21 -2.62
C VAL A 37 1.83 -12.71 -1.72
N MET A 38 3.01 -13.31 -1.83
CA MET A 38 4.19 -12.86 -1.10
C MET A 38 4.66 -11.48 -1.57
N ALA A 39 4.61 -11.21 -2.88
CA ALA A 39 4.89 -9.89 -3.43
C ALA A 39 3.87 -8.85 -2.94
N ALA A 40 2.58 -9.20 -2.89
CA ALA A 40 1.52 -8.35 -2.33
C ALA A 40 1.81 -7.99 -0.86
N ALA A 41 2.16 -8.98 -0.03
CA ALA A 41 2.54 -8.75 1.36
C ALA A 41 3.76 -7.82 1.49
N LEU A 42 4.77 -8.00 0.64
CA LEU A 42 6.02 -7.24 0.69
C LEU A 42 5.90 -5.81 0.16
N LEU A 43 4.97 -5.55 -0.76
CA LEU A 43 4.94 -4.32 -1.57
C LEU A 43 3.66 -3.49 -1.43
N HIS A 44 2.66 -3.94 -0.65
CA HIS A 44 1.37 -3.23 -0.51
C HIS A 44 1.54 -1.74 -0.15
N ASP A 45 2.59 -1.42 0.60
CA ASP A 45 2.89 -0.07 1.08
C ASP A 45 3.87 0.73 0.21
N VAL A 46 4.28 0.22 -0.97
CA VAL A 46 5.28 0.87 -1.83
C VAL A 46 4.90 2.29 -2.24
N GLY A 47 3.60 2.59 -2.35
CA GLY A 47 3.09 3.93 -2.67
C GLY A 47 3.53 5.00 -1.66
N LYS A 48 3.85 4.62 -0.42
CA LYS A 48 4.38 5.53 0.62
C LYS A 48 5.71 6.18 0.21
N THR A 49 6.47 5.54 -0.69
CA THR A 49 7.74 6.07 -1.23
C THR A 49 7.52 7.32 -2.09
N VAL A 50 6.44 7.36 -2.86
CA VAL A 50 6.09 8.49 -3.75
C VAL A 50 5.41 9.60 -2.98
N ALA A 51 4.59 9.24 -1.97
CA ALA A 51 3.91 10.20 -1.12
C ALA A 51 4.82 10.93 -0.12
N GLY A 52 6.12 10.60 -0.07
CA GLY A 52 7.10 11.27 0.80
C GLY A 52 6.90 10.97 2.30
N LEU A 53 6.30 9.82 2.62
CA LEU A 53 5.85 9.47 3.97
C LEU A 53 6.95 8.87 4.86
N GLY A 54 8.09 8.48 4.29
CA GLY A 54 9.13 7.70 4.98
C GLY A 54 9.68 8.31 6.27
N THR A 55 9.67 9.64 6.44
CA THR A 55 10.14 10.33 7.66
C THR A 55 9.09 11.25 8.28
N TYR A 56 8.05 11.61 7.52
CA TYR A 56 7.03 12.60 7.88
C TYR A 56 5.69 11.99 8.33
N GLY A 57 5.61 10.65 8.47
CA GLY A 57 4.37 9.95 8.85
C GLY A 57 3.66 10.49 10.09
N ARG A 58 4.38 11.12 11.02
CA ARG A 58 3.79 11.74 12.23
C ARG A 58 3.04 13.05 11.96
N VAL A 59 3.50 13.85 11.00
CA VAL A 59 2.81 15.08 10.56
C VAL A 59 1.53 14.72 9.80
N VAL A 60 1.57 13.60 9.10
CA VAL A 60 0.46 13.11 8.27
C VAL A 60 -0.65 12.52 9.12
N ALA A 61 -0.34 11.73 10.17
CA ALA A 61 -1.34 11.24 11.12
C ALA A 61 -2.17 12.38 11.76
N THR A 62 -1.53 13.52 12.04
CA THR A 62 -2.18 14.72 12.58
C THR A 62 -3.05 15.45 11.54
N LEU A 63 -2.76 15.30 10.25
CA LEU A 63 -3.51 15.96 9.18
C LEU A 63 -4.67 15.10 8.67
N SER A 64 -4.50 13.77 8.66
CA SER A 64 -5.57 12.82 8.31
C SER A 64 -6.75 12.90 9.29
N SER A 65 -6.49 13.15 10.59
CA SER A 65 -7.55 13.33 11.59
C SER A 65 -8.38 14.60 11.40
N VAL A 66 -7.84 15.60 10.69
CA VAL A 66 -8.51 16.87 10.38
C VAL A 66 -9.36 16.77 9.10
N VAL A 67 -9.09 15.77 8.26
CA VAL A 67 -9.55 15.68 6.86
C VAL A 67 -10.66 14.64 6.66
N ALA A 68 -11.29 14.13 7.72
CA ALA A 68 -12.42 13.18 7.67
C ALA A 68 -13.74 13.76 7.06
N GLY A 69 -13.64 14.56 5.99
CA GLY A 69 -14.75 15.01 5.14
C GLY A 69 -14.56 14.50 3.72
N GLU A 70 -15.34 13.51 3.32
CA GLU A 70 -15.35 12.90 1.99
C GLU A 70 -15.78 13.92 0.92
N GLY A 71 -14.87 14.37 0.07
CA GLY A 71 -15.27 15.18 -1.10
C GLY A 71 -14.15 15.88 -1.87
N TYR A 72 -12.99 16.13 -1.25
CA TYR A 72 -12.04 17.11 -1.82
C TYR A 72 -10.82 16.55 -2.57
N ALA A 73 -10.70 15.23 -2.71
CA ALA A 73 -9.47 14.59 -3.19
C ALA A 73 -9.04 15.00 -4.62
N ARG A 74 -9.98 15.33 -5.51
CA ARG A 74 -9.67 15.72 -6.91
C ARG A 74 -9.26 17.19 -7.05
N GLU A 75 -9.77 18.08 -6.21
CA GLU A 75 -9.41 19.51 -6.26
C GLU A 75 -8.04 19.77 -5.65
N TRP A 76 -7.64 18.98 -4.64
CA TRP A 76 -6.37 19.19 -3.93
C TRP A 76 -5.13 18.71 -4.69
N GLN A 77 -5.29 17.93 -5.77
CA GLN A 77 -4.17 17.65 -6.69
C GLN A 77 -3.67 18.93 -7.38
N ARG A 78 -4.52 19.95 -7.51
CA ARG A 78 -4.21 21.22 -8.19
C ARG A 78 -3.64 22.30 -7.27
N SER A 79 -3.58 22.07 -5.96
CA SER A 79 -3.09 23.05 -4.99
C SER A 79 -1.58 22.96 -4.77
N THR A 80 -0.97 24.05 -4.32
CA THR A 80 0.45 24.13 -3.94
C THR A 80 0.63 23.88 -2.44
N GLY A 81 1.71 23.20 -2.03
CA GLY A 81 2.11 23.09 -0.61
C GLY A 81 1.57 21.85 0.13
N LEU A 82 1.12 22.04 1.39
CA LEU A 82 0.73 20.97 2.33
C LEU A 82 -0.47 20.14 1.83
N THR A 83 -1.41 20.76 1.12
CA THR A 83 -2.62 20.13 0.56
C THR A 83 -2.31 19.16 -0.58
N ARG A 84 -1.30 19.43 -1.42
CA ARG A 84 -0.81 18.47 -2.43
C ARG A 84 -0.26 17.20 -1.79
N LYS A 85 0.44 17.32 -0.66
CA LYS A 85 0.97 16.15 0.07
C LYS A 85 -0.17 15.30 0.65
N VAL A 86 -1.24 15.92 1.14
CA VAL A 86 -2.45 15.24 1.62
C VAL A 86 -3.21 14.57 0.46
N GLY A 87 -3.32 15.22 -0.70
CA GLY A 87 -3.91 14.61 -1.90
C GLY A 87 -3.13 13.40 -2.41
N LEU A 88 -1.79 13.47 -2.44
CA LEU A 88 -0.93 12.33 -2.76
C LEU A 88 -0.99 11.23 -1.69
N TYR A 89 -1.24 11.59 -0.43
CA TYR A 89 -1.42 10.65 0.67
C TYR A 89 -2.70 9.82 0.51
N LEU A 90 -3.84 10.44 0.23
CA LEU A 90 -5.09 9.70 -0.01
C LEU A 90 -5.01 8.78 -1.26
N GLN A 91 -4.01 9.00 -2.12
CA GLN A 91 -3.81 8.25 -3.35
C GLN A 91 -2.63 7.29 -3.29
N TYR A 92 -1.92 7.16 -2.16
CA TYR A 92 -0.75 6.27 -2.11
C TYR A 92 -1.08 4.83 -2.51
N PRO A 93 -2.26 4.24 -2.19
CA PRO A 93 -2.60 2.90 -2.67
C PRO A 93 -2.64 2.85 -4.21
N GLN A 94 -3.23 3.86 -4.86
CA GLN A 94 -3.25 3.97 -6.32
C GLN A 94 -1.85 4.18 -6.90
N LEU A 95 -1.05 5.07 -6.31
CA LEU A 95 0.34 5.31 -6.75
C LEU A 95 1.20 4.04 -6.62
N GLY A 96 0.99 3.26 -5.57
CA GLY A 96 1.65 1.97 -5.38
C GLY A 96 1.27 0.96 -6.45
N ALA A 97 -0.03 0.83 -6.74
CA ALA A 97 -0.55 -0.03 -7.80
C ALA A 97 -0.01 0.37 -9.19
N ASP A 98 0.08 1.67 -9.48
CA ASP A 98 0.63 2.16 -10.75
C ASP A 98 2.13 1.82 -10.89
N LEU A 99 2.91 1.98 -9.80
CA LEU A 99 4.33 1.60 -9.77
C LEU A 99 4.52 0.10 -10.03
N LEU A 100 3.70 -0.74 -9.40
CA LEU A 100 3.75 -2.19 -9.55
C LEU A 100 3.32 -2.63 -10.95
N SER A 101 2.30 -1.98 -11.52
CA SER A 101 1.86 -2.21 -12.90
C SER A 101 2.99 -1.90 -13.90
N VAL A 102 3.66 -0.75 -13.74
CA VAL A 102 4.80 -0.36 -14.58
C VAL A 102 6.01 -1.29 -14.38
N ALA A 103 6.14 -1.89 -13.20
CA ALA A 103 7.17 -2.88 -12.91
C ALA A 103 6.84 -4.27 -13.48
N GLY A 104 5.64 -4.47 -14.04
CA GLY A 104 5.18 -5.76 -14.56
C GLY A 104 4.83 -6.77 -13.47
N SER A 105 4.43 -6.28 -12.29
CA SER A 105 3.94 -7.14 -11.20
C SER A 105 2.65 -7.85 -11.57
N ASP A 106 2.39 -8.94 -10.87
CA ASP A 106 1.16 -9.72 -11.00
C ASP A 106 -0.09 -8.89 -10.63
N GLU A 107 -1.22 -9.15 -11.29
CA GLU A 107 -2.47 -8.43 -11.06
C GLU A 107 -2.93 -8.48 -9.61
N LEU A 108 -2.70 -9.61 -8.91
CA LEU A 108 -3.02 -9.74 -7.49
C LEU A 108 -2.19 -8.78 -6.65
N THR A 109 -0.89 -8.67 -6.94
CA THR A 109 0.03 -7.76 -6.25
C THR A 109 -0.37 -6.31 -6.47
N VAL A 110 -0.75 -5.96 -7.69
CA VAL A 110 -1.24 -4.62 -8.06
C VAL A 110 -2.56 -4.30 -7.35
N ALA A 111 -3.53 -5.22 -7.40
CA ALA A 111 -4.84 -5.08 -6.78
C ALA A 111 -4.70 -4.86 -5.27
N TRP A 112 -3.91 -5.71 -4.59
CA TRP A 112 -3.73 -5.58 -3.15
C TRP A 112 -3.10 -4.24 -2.73
N ALA A 113 -2.11 -3.76 -3.48
CA ALA A 113 -1.52 -2.45 -3.22
C ALA A 113 -2.55 -1.30 -3.32
N ARG A 114 -3.58 -1.42 -4.17
CA ARG A 114 -4.68 -0.47 -4.28
C ARG A 114 -5.73 -0.63 -3.17
N GLU A 115 -6.02 -1.86 -2.79
CA GLU A 115 -7.25 -2.23 -2.09
C GLU A 115 -7.07 -2.54 -0.60
N HIS A 116 -5.84 -2.70 -0.09
CA HIS A 116 -5.55 -3.15 1.29
C HIS A 116 -6.17 -2.30 2.42
N HIS A 117 -6.72 -1.12 2.12
CA HIS A 117 -7.46 -0.25 3.05
C HIS A 117 -8.97 -0.23 2.87
N MET A 118 -9.47 -0.80 1.77
CA MET A 118 -10.88 -0.82 1.42
C MET A 118 -11.63 -1.87 2.25
N ALA A 119 -12.97 -1.81 2.21
CA ALA A 119 -13.79 -2.84 2.84
C ALA A 119 -13.63 -4.20 2.11
N PRO A 120 -13.77 -5.34 2.82
CA PRO A 120 -13.63 -6.66 2.21
C PRO A 120 -14.52 -6.94 1.00
N GLU A 121 -15.63 -6.22 0.88
CA GLU A 121 -16.61 -6.33 -0.22
C GLU A 121 -16.13 -5.64 -1.50
N GLU A 122 -15.14 -4.75 -1.40
CA GLU A 122 -14.56 -4.00 -2.52
C GLU A 122 -13.30 -4.65 -3.10
N TRP A 123 -12.76 -5.68 -2.42
CA TRP A 123 -11.56 -6.36 -2.88
C TRP A 123 -11.82 -7.19 -4.13
N THR A 124 -10.88 -7.11 -5.06
CA THR A 124 -10.85 -7.93 -6.27
C THR A 124 -9.95 -9.15 -6.12
N VAL A 125 -9.07 -9.16 -5.10
CA VAL A 125 -8.30 -10.34 -4.71
C VAL A 125 -9.19 -11.43 -4.09
N PRO A 126 -8.84 -12.73 -4.19
CA PRO A 126 -9.60 -13.78 -3.53
C PRO A 126 -9.76 -13.54 -2.04
N ARG A 127 -10.99 -13.72 -1.52
CA ARG A 127 -11.35 -13.37 -0.14
C ARG A 127 -10.41 -13.97 0.91
N GLU A 128 -10.07 -15.24 0.77
CA GLU A 128 -9.16 -15.94 1.66
C GLU A 128 -7.76 -15.29 1.73
N ILE A 129 -7.26 -14.82 0.58
CA ILE A 129 -5.96 -14.15 0.45
C ILE A 129 -6.03 -12.76 1.08
N GLY A 130 -7.07 -11.98 0.77
CA GLY A 130 -7.29 -10.65 1.36
C GLY A 130 -7.39 -10.72 2.89
N ASP A 131 -8.19 -11.65 3.40
CA ASP A 131 -8.35 -11.86 4.84
C ASP A 131 -7.02 -12.23 5.52
N ALA A 132 -6.20 -13.08 4.87
CA ALA A 132 -4.89 -13.46 5.38
C ALA A 132 -3.90 -12.29 5.39
N LEU A 133 -3.89 -11.48 4.33
CA LEU A 133 -3.05 -10.28 4.22
C LEU A 133 -3.45 -9.24 5.27
N THR A 134 -4.74 -8.89 5.39
CA THR A 134 -5.24 -7.97 6.42
C THR A 134 -4.95 -8.46 7.83
N ALA A 135 -5.14 -9.75 8.11
CA ALA A 135 -4.86 -10.30 9.43
C ALA A 135 -3.37 -10.28 9.77
N ALA A 136 -2.49 -10.41 8.77
CA ALA A 136 -1.04 -10.36 8.95
C ALA A 136 -0.51 -8.93 9.16
N ASP A 137 -1.19 -7.94 8.60
CA ASP A 137 -0.79 -6.53 8.60
C ASP A 137 -1.01 -5.80 9.95
N ARG A 138 -1.74 -6.44 10.87
CA ARG A 138 -1.99 -5.96 12.24
C ARG A 138 -0.81 -6.18 13.21
#